data_AF-A0A7X2TDW7-F1
#
_entry.id   AF-A0A7X2TDW7-F1
#
_cell.length_a   1.000
_cell.length_b   1.000
_cell.length_c   1.000
_cell.angle_alpha   90.00
_cell.angle_beta   90.00
_cell.angle_gamma   90.00
#
_symmetry.space_group_name_H-M   'P 1'
#
loop_
_entity.id
_entity.type
_entity.pdbx_description
1 polymer ?
#
loop_
_entity_poly.entity_id
_entity_poly.type
_entity_poly.pdbx_seq_one_letter_code
_entity_poly.pdbx_strand_id
1 'polypeptide(L)'
;MEQKERCVCRRKHREAPEERGMMNRLNRIEGQIRGIKAMVENERYCVDILIQVAAVQAALNSFSKVLLEHHIKSCVVDDIKSGDSDATVEELCRLLQKLMR
;
A
#
# COMPACT_ATOMS: atom_id res chain seq x y z
N MET A 1 -13.32 22.60 17.60
CA MET A 1 -12.89 21.37 18.27
C MET A 1 -13.57 20.22 17.55
N GLU A 2 -12.96 19.75 16.46
CA GLU A 2 -13.53 18.64 15.68
C GLU A 2 -13.20 17.33 16.39
N GLN A 3 -14.25 16.56 16.66
CA GLN A 3 -14.20 15.31 17.38
C GLN A 3 -13.41 14.30 16.56
N LYS A 4 -12.21 13.95 17.06
CA LYS A 4 -11.37 12.89 16.52
C LYS A 4 -11.99 11.55 16.94
N GLU A 5 -13.05 11.15 16.25
CA GLU A 5 -13.70 9.86 16.47
C GLU A 5 -12.69 8.74 16.25
N ARG A 6 -12.48 7.94 17.30
CA ARG A 6 -11.73 6.67 17.29
C ARG A 6 -12.07 5.88 16.04
N CYS A 7 -11.06 5.45 15.30
CA CYS A 7 -11.22 4.69 14.07
C CYS A 7 -11.63 3.24 14.40
N VAL A 8 -12.88 3.06 14.83
CA VAL A 8 -13.55 1.75 14.95
C VAL A 8 -14.05 1.27 13.58
N CYS A 9 -14.08 2.15 12.57
CA CYS A 9 -14.40 1.81 11.19
C CYS A 9 -13.10 1.65 10.37
N ARG A 10 -12.91 0.54 9.64
CA ARG A 10 -11.72 0.28 8.79
C ARG A 10 -11.59 1.22 7.57
N ARG A 11 -12.10 2.45 7.63
CA ARG A 11 -12.15 3.41 6.52
C ARG A 11 -11.43 4.68 6.92
N LYS A 12 -10.28 4.94 6.30
CA LYS A 12 -9.56 6.22 6.41
C LYS A 12 -10.07 7.18 5.34
N HIS A 13 -10.54 8.36 5.76
CA HIS A 13 -10.69 9.49 4.84
C HIS A 13 -9.30 10.05 4.51
N ARG A 14 -9.00 10.20 3.21
CA ARG A 14 -7.70 10.66 2.73
C ARG A 14 -7.85 12.06 2.17
N GLU A 15 -6.85 12.89 2.39
CA GLU A 15 -6.78 14.17 1.71
C GLU A 15 -6.56 13.96 0.21
N ALA A 16 -7.11 14.87 -0.61
CA ALA A 16 -7.06 14.76 -2.07
C ALA A 16 -5.64 14.54 -2.65
N PRO A 17 -4.56 15.16 -2.13
CA PRO A 17 -3.20 14.89 -2.60
C PRO A 17 -2.72 13.46 -2.31
N GLU A 18 -3.00 12.93 -1.12
CA GLU A 18 -2.65 11.55 -0.73
C GLU A 18 -3.38 10.55 -1.64
N GLU A 19 -4.69 10.71 -1.77
CA GLU A 19 -5.53 9.83 -2.60
C GLU A 19 -5.06 9.84 -4.06
N ARG A 20 -4.85 11.03 -4.64
CA ARG A 20 -4.39 11.16 -6.02
C ARG A 20 -3.01 10.51 -6.23
N GLY A 21 -2.10 10.69 -5.28
CA GLY A 21 -0.77 10.07 -5.33
C GLY A 21 -0.83 8.54 -5.30
N MET A 22 -1.70 7.97 -4.46
CA MET A 22 -1.94 6.53 -4.39
C MET A 22 -2.57 6.00 -5.68
N MET A 23 -3.61 6.67 -6.18
CA MET A 23 -4.30 6.28 -7.42
C MET A 23 -3.36 6.32 -8.64
N ASN A 24 -2.50 7.33 -8.75
CA ASN A 24 -1.53 7.41 -9.84
C ASN A 24 -0.55 6.22 -9.85
N ARG A 25 -0.12 5.76 -8.67
CA ARG A 25 0.75 4.57 -8.55
C ARG A 25 0.01 3.31 -8.95
N LEU A 26 -1.23 3.15 -8.49
CA LEU A 26 -2.07 2.00 -8.83
C LEU A 26 -2.38 1.94 -10.33
N ASN A 27 -2.73 3.07 -10.96
CA ASN A 27 -2.97 3.14 -12.41
C ASN A 27 -1.72 2.75 -13.22
N ARG A 28 -0.53 3.13 -12.75
CA ARG A 28 0.73 2.71 -13.38
C ARG A 28 0.95 1.20 -13.26
N ILE A 29 0.71 0.62 -12.08
CA ILE A 29 0.81 -0.83 -11.83
C ILE A 29 -0.19 -1.58 -12.70
N GLU A 30 -1.43 -1.08 -12.83
CA GLU A 30 -2.45 -1.65 -13.70
C GLU A 30 -1.98 -1.66 -15.17
N GLY A 31 -1.39 -0.56 -15.64
CA GLY A 31 -0.80 -0.49 -16.98
C GLY A 31 0.29 -1.54 -17.21
N GLN A 32 1.15 -1.78 -16.21
CA GLN A 32 2.17 -2.83 -16.29
C GLN A 32 1.54 -4.24 -16.37
N ILE A 33 0.49 -4.51 -15.58
CA ILE A 33 -0.24 -5.79 -15.62
C ILE A 33 -0.89 -5.99 -16.99
N ARG A 34 -1.51 -4.95 -17.56
CA ARG A 34 -2.06 -4.98 -18.93
C ARG A 34 -0.95 -5.26 -19.96
N GLY A 35 0.23 -4.66 -19.79
CA GLY A 35 1.40 -4.94 -20.60
C GLY A 35 1.82 -6.42 -20.55
N ILE A 36 1.91 -7.01 -19.36
CA ILE A 36 2.24 -8.44 -19.20
C ILE A 36 1.23 -9.33 -19.90
N LYS A 37 -0.08 -9.04 -19.78
CA LYS A 37 -1.12 -9.80 -20.50
C LYS A 37 -0.88 -9.78 -22.01
N ALA A 38 -0.63 -8.61 -22.58
CA ALA A 38 -0.31 -8.49 -24.00
C ALA A 38 0.98 -9.24 -24.37
N MET A 39 2.00 -9.27 -23.51
CA MET A 39 3.22 -10.06 -23.78
C MET A 39 2.93 -11.55 -23.87
N VAL A 40 2.04 -12.07 -23.02
CA VAL A 40 1.61 -13.48 -23.05
C VAL A 40 0.81 -13.76 -24.32
N GLU A 41 -0.14 -12.89 -24.68
CA GLU A 41 -0.95 -13.02 -25.90
C GLU A 41 -0.10 -12.99 -27.17
N ASN A 42 0.99 -12.23 -27.17
CA ASN A 42 1.95 -12.14 -28.28
C ASN A 42 3.08 -13.19 -28.20
N GLU A 43 2.93 -14.22 -27.36
CA GLU A 43 3.89 -15.33 -27.22
C GLU A 43 5.35 -14.86 -27.00
N ARG A 44 5.52 -13.76 -26.24
CA ARG A 44 6.86 -13.20 -25.99
C ARG A 44 7.72 -14.13 -25.14
N TYR A 45 9.04 -13.96 -25.28
CA TYR A 45 10.02 -14.74 -24.55
C TYR A 45 9.82 -14.67 -23.03
N CYS A 46 9.83 -15.84 -22.39
CA CYS A 46 9.48 -15.97 -20.97
C CYS A 46 10.36 -15.10 -20.05
N VAL A 47 11.64 -14.92 -20.36
CA VAL A 47 12.55 -14.10 -19.54
C VAL A 47 12.12 -12.63 -19.56
N ASP A 48 11.67 -12.09 -20.70
CA ASP A 48 11.17 -10.72 -20.79
C ASP A 48 9.92 -10.53 -19.93
N ILE A 49 9.02 -11.52 -19.96
CA ILE A 49 7.80 -11.52 -19.13
C ILE A 49 8.17 -11.54 -17.65
N LEU A 50 9.11 -12.40 -17.25
CA LEU A 50 9.58 -12.48 -15.86
C LEU A 50 10.21 -11.17 -15.37
N ILE A 51 10.95 -10.47 -16.23
CA ILE A 51 11.49 -9.13 -15.93
C ILE A 51 10.35 -8.12 -15.67
N GLN A 52 9.29 -8.15 -16.48
CA GLN A 52 8.14 -7.27 -16.26
C GLN A 52 7.36 -7.63 -14.99
N VAL A 53 7.21 -8.92 -14.68
CA VAL A 53 6.60 -9.38 -13.42
C VAL A 53 7.41 -8.86 -12.22
N ALA A 54 8.74 -8.96 -12.26
CA ALA A 54 9.61 -8.41 -11.22
C ALA A 54 9.45 -6.89 -11.08
N ALA A 55 9.30 -6.16 -12.20
CA ALA A 55 9.04 -4.72 -12.18
C ALA A 55 7.68 -4.37 -11.54
N VAL A 56 6.63 -5.16 -11.78
CA VAL A 56 5.33 -5.01 -11.11
C VAL A 56 5.46 -5.27 -9.61
N GLN A 57 6.17 -6.33 -9.22
CA GLN A 57 6.39 -6.63 -7.80
C GLN A 57 7.14 -5.49 -7.08
N ALA A 58 8.16 -4.92 -7.72
CA ALA A 58 8.88 -3.77 -7.19
C ALA A 58 7.97 -2.53 -7.05
N ALA A 59 7.09 -2.28 -8.02
CA ALA A 59 6.14 -1.18 -7.97
C ALA A 59 5.09 -1.37 -6.86
N LEU A 60 4.57 -2.58 -6.68
CA LEU A 60 3.68 -2.94 -5.57
C LEU A 60 4.37 -2.75 -4.22
N ASN A 61 5.61 -3.22 -4.08
CA ASN A 61 6.40 -3.01 -2.85
C ASN A 61 6.62 -1.52 -2.56
N SER A 62 6.87 -0.70 -3.60
CA SER A 62 6.98 0.75 -3.44
C SER A 62 5.65 1.39 -2.99
N PHE A 63 4.53 0.97 -3.57
CA PHE A 63 3.20 1.42 -3.15
C PHE A 63 2.90 1.04 -1.69
N SER A 64 3.16 -0.21 -1.30
CA SER A 64 2.95 -0.69 0.07
C SER A 64 3.74 0.13 1.09
N LYS A 65 4.98 0.51 0.78
CA LYS A 65 5.80 1.38 1.65
C LYS A 65 5.14 2.75 1.87
N VAL A 66 4.66 3.38 0.81
CA VAL A 66 3.97 4.68 0.91
C VAL A 66 2.69 4.56 1.74
N LEU A 67 1.86 3.54 1.48
CA LEU A 67 0.64 3.30 2.23
C LEU A 67 0.91 3.07 3.73
N LEU A 68 1.92 2.26 4.04
CA LEU A 68 2.35 1.97 5.40
C LEU A 68 2.86 3.24 6.11
N GLU A 69 3.67 4.06 5.43
CA GLU A 69 4.15 5.33 5.98
C GLU A 69 2.99 6.26 6.36
N HIS A 70 1.99 6.39 5.49
CA HIS A 70 0.78 7.17 5.79
C HIS A 70 -0.01 6.60 6.96
N HIS A 71 -0.11 5.27 7.08
CA HIS A 71 -0.79 4.61 8.19
C HIS A 71 -0.06 4.86 9.53
N ILE A 72 1.27 4.74 9.55
CA ILE A 72 2.08 5.00 10.75
C ILE A 72 1.93 6.46 11.19
N LYS A 73 2.06 7.41 10.26
CA LYS A 73 2.02 8.86 10.57
C LYS A 73 0.64 9.37 11.00
N SER A 74 -0.43 8.60 10.77
CA SER A 74 -1.79 8.99 11.11
C SER A 74 -2.36 8.09 12.20
N CYS A 75 -3.00 6.97 11.83
CA CYS A 75 -3.71 6.08 12.73
C CYS A 75 -2.83 5.64 13.91
N VAL A 76 -1.64 5.10 13.64
CA VAL A 76 -0.77 4.57 14.71
C VAL A 76 -0.33 5.66 15.69
N VAL A 77 0.12 6.81 15.19
CA VAL A 77 0.53 7.93 16.05
C VAL A 77 -0.65 8.47 16.88
N ASP A 78 -1.85 8.49 16.30
CA ASP A 78 -3.04 8.97 16.98
C ASP A 78 -3.51 7.99 18.07
N ASP A 79 -3.48 6.69 17.80
CA ASP A 79 -3.85 5.64 18.74
C ASP A 79 -2.87 5.60 19.93
N ILE A 80 -1.56 5.68 19.67
CA ILE A 80 -0.53 5.80 20.71
C ILE A 80 -0.77 7.03 21.59
N LYS A 81 -1.08 8.19 21.00
CA LYS A 81 -1.39 9.41 21.76
C LYS A 81 -2.67 9.29 22.58
N SER A 82 -3.59 8.42 22.18
CA SER A 82 -4.85 8.16 22.89
C SER A 82 -4.72 7.18 24.06
N GLY A 83 -3.54 6.59 24.26
CA GLY A 83 -3.22 5.69 25.37
C GLY A 83 -3.32 4.20 25.05
N ASP A 84 -3.52 3.83 23.78
CA ASP A 84 -3.64 2.43 23.35
C ASP A 84 -2.32 1.87 22.76
N SER A 85 -1.18 2.21 23.36
CA SER A 85 0.13 1.99 22.74
C SER A 85 0.46 0.51 22.48
N ASP A 86 0.18 -0.38 23.43
CA ASP A 86 0.60 -1.78 23.35
C ASP A 86 -0.15 -2.55 22.28
N ALA A 87 -1.48 -2.37 22.19
CA ALA A 87 -2.31 -3.02 21.18
C ALA A 87 -1.98 -2.52 19.77
N THR A 88 -1.80 -1.21 19.60
CA THR A 88 -1.42 -0.61 18.31
C THR A 88 -0.05 -1.11 17.83
N VAL A 89 0.94 -1.18 18.71
CA VAL A 89 2.29 -1.67 18.35
C VAL A 89 2.23 -3.15 17.98
N GLU A 90 1.46 -3.97 18.70
CA GLU A 90 1.30 -5.39 18.39
C GLU A 90 0.65 -5.60 17.00
N GLU A 91 -0.40 -4.83 16.67
CA GLU A 91 -1.03 -4.85 15.35
C GLU A 91 -0.03 -4.46 14.25
N LEU A 92 0.73 -3.39 14.44
CA LEU A 92 1.74 -2.93 13.49
C LEU A 92 2.82 -4.02 13.26
N CYS A 93 3.33 -4.65 14.33
CA CYS A 93 4.29 -5.74 14.23
C CYS A 93 3.74 -6.93 13.42
N ARG A 94 2.49 -7.34 13.66
CA ARG A 94 1.84 -8.41 12.89
C ARG A 94 1.68 -8.04 11.41
N LEU A 95 1.39 -6.78 11.09
CA LEU A 95 1.31 -6.29 9.71
C LEU A 95 2.68 -6.35 9.03
N LEU A 96 3.73 -5.85 9.69
CA LEU A 96 5.10 -5.87 9.16
C LEU A 96 5.59 -7.30 8.86
N GLN A 97 5.31 -8.25 9.75
CA GLN A 97 5.64 -9.67 9.53
C GLN A 97 4.97 -10.27 8.28
N LYS A 98 3.81 -9.76 7.86
CA LYS A 98 3.16 -10.19 6.62
C LYS A 98 3.77 -9.55 5.38
N LEU A 99 4.26 -8.32 5.50
CA LEU A 99 4.83 -7.53 4.40
C LEU A 99 6.31 -7.88 4.12
N MET A 100 7.02 -8.44 5.10
CA MET A 100 8.44 -8.81 5.00
C MET A 100 8.67 -10.28 4.60
N ARG A 101 7.67 -10.94 4.01
CA ARG A 101 7.80 -12.32 3.51
C ARG A 101 8.41 -12.36 2.12
#